data_AF-A0AAU5SHY3-F1
#
_entry.id   AF-A0AAU5SHY3-F1
#
_cell.length_a   1.000
_cell.length_b   1.000
_cell.length_c   1.000
_cell.angle_alpha   90.00
_cell.angle_beta   90.00
_cell.angle_gamma   90.00
#
_symmetry.space_group_name_H-M   'P 1'
#
loop_
_entity.id
_entity.type
_entity.pdbx_description
1 polymer ?
#
loop_
_entity_poly.entity_id
_entity_poly.type
_entity_poly.pdbx_seq_one_letter_code
_entity_poly.pdbx_strand_id
1 'polypeptide(L)'
;MDTSTGNGSMFAQTGTCSPENSPYYEWTFKPASSGTFEVINKGNGYCLTGFLSDNWVSAAPCGSTGQYWRIGSAKSAGSTLENTSSWQCMNLDTEAKVTACNASSSSQLWSYASKG
;
A
#
# COMPACT_ATOMS: atom_id res chain seq x y z
N MET A 1 3.93 26.90 3.75
CA MET A 1 5.07 26.03 3.43
C MET A 1 5.64 25.57 4.75
N ASP A 2 5.34 24.34 5.14
CA ASP A 2 5.81 23.75 6.39
C ASP A 2 7.14 23.04 6.10
N THR A 3 8.21 23.53 6.71
CA THR A 3 9.57 22.99 6.67
C THR A 3 9.83 22.17 7.94
N SER A 4 9.16 21.02 8.09
CA SER A 4 9.54 20.05 9.10
C SER A 4 10.52 19.04 8.50
N THR A 5 11.78 19.15 8.89
CA THR A 5 12.85 18.15 8.69
C THR A 5 12.65 16.93 9.59
N GLY A 6 11.42 16.41 9.65
CA GLY A 6 11.14 15.14 10.31
C GLY A 6 11.49 14.04 9.34
N ASN A 7 12.36 13.10 9.74
CA ASN A 7 12.42 11.78 9.13
C ASN A 7 10.99 11.22 9.18
N GLY A 8 10.24 11.41 8.09
CA GLY A 8 8.94 10.77 7.93
C GLY A 8 9.15 9.30 8.16
N SER A 9 8.25 8.68 8.94
CA SER A 9 8.25 7.24 9.14
C SER A 9 8.59 6.56 7.81
N MET A 10 9.69 5.80 7.79
CA MET A 10 10.04 4.98 6.62
C MET A 10 9.03 3.84 6.44
N PHE A 11 7.92 3.82 7.16
CA PHE A 11 6.86 2.82 7.10
C PHE A 11 5.54 3.49 6.76
N ALA A 12 4.72 2.82 5.95
CA ALA A 12 3.39 3.30 5.61
C ALA A 12 2.48 3.28 6.85
N GLN A 13 1.82 4.42 7.10
CA GLN A 13 0.86 4.65 8.17
C GLN A 13 -0.47 5.14 7.59
N THR A 14 -1.53 5.10 8.38
CA THR A 14 -2.81 5.74 8.04
C THR A 14 -2.81 7.21 8.40
N GLY A 15 -3.61 7.98 7.67
CA GLY A 15 -4.00 9.34 8.04
C GLY A 15 -5.49 9.53 7.82
N THR A 16 -6.04 10.60 8.38
CA THR A 16 -7.42 10.98 8.13
C THR A 16 -7.56 11.53 6.72
N CYS A 17 -8.63 11.14 6.03
CA CYS A 17 -8.99 11.76 4.76
C CYS A 17 -9.42 13.21 5.05
N SER A 18 -8.55 14.17 4.77
CA SER A 18 -8.82 15.61 4.96
C SER A 18 -9.17 16.25 3.62
N PRO A 19 -10.10 17.23 3.56
CA PRO A 19 -10.44 17.93 2.32
C PRO A 19 -9.24 18.59 1.61
N GLU A 20 -8.12 18.80 2.30
CA GLU A 20 -6.85 19.28 1.73
C GLU A 20 -5.96 18.15 1.17
N ASN A 21 -6.54 16.98 0.84
CA ASN A 21 -5.86 15.75 0.42
C ASN A 21 -4.47 15.98 -0.17
N SER A 22 -3.48 15.89 0.71
CA SER A 22 -2.08 15.97 0.33
C SER A 22 -1.82 14.90 -0.74
N PRO A 23 -1.07 15.19 -1.81
CA PRO A 23 -0.80 14.20 -2.86
C PRO A 23 -0.11 12.94 -2.31
N TYR A 24 0.43 13.00 -1.09
CA TYR A 24 0.96 11.83 -0.37
C TYR A 24 -0.11 10.82 0.10
N TYR A 25 -1.39 11.17 0.13
CA TYR A 25 -2.51 10.24 0.39
C TYR A 25 -3.15 9.69 -0.90
N GLU A 26 -2.73 10.19 -2.06
CA GLU A 26 -3.23 9.73 -3.34
C GLU A 26 -2.28 8.69 -3.95
N TRP A 27 -2.85 7.58 -4.43
CA TRP A 27 -2.10 6.47 -5.00
C TRP A 27 -2.68 6.06 -6.36
N THR A 28 -1.80 5.82 -7.32
CA THR A 28 -2.16 5.39 -8.68
C THR A 28 -1.82 3.93 -8.88
N PHE A 29 -2.78 3.15 -9.36
CA PHE A 29 -2.56 1.77 -9.78
C PHE A 29 -2.01 1.78 -11.21
N LYS A 30 -0.80 1.26 -11.39
CA LYS A 30 -0.17 1.11 -12.71
C LYS A 30 -0.15 -0.37 -13.07
N PRO A 31 -0.89 -0.81 -14.10
CA PRO A 31 -0.90 -2.20 -14.53
C PRO A 31 0.50 -2.70 -14.90
N ALA A 32 0.77 -3.96 -14.56
CA ALA A 32 1.96 -4.70 -14.93
C ALA A 32 1.58 -6.07 -15.54
N SER A 33 2.56 -6.93 -15.81
CA SER A 33 2.32 -8.25 -16.40
C SER A 33 1.49 -9.16 -15.49
N SER A 34 0.78 -10.11 -16.10
CA SER A 34 0.14 -11.23 -15.39
C SER A 34 -0.86 -10.84 -14.29
N GLY A 35 -1.62 -9.76 -14.51
CA GLY A 35 -2.67 -9.32 -13.56
C GLY A 35 -2.11 -8.68 -12.28
N THR A 36 -0.84 -8.27 -12.31
CA THR A 36 -0.20 -7.52 -11.21
C THR A 36 -0.21 -6.02 -11.50
N PHE A 37 0.15 -5.23 -10.50
CA PHE A 37 0.29 -3.78 -10.62
C PHE A 37 1.28 -3.22 -9.61
N GLU A 38 1.84 -2.06 -9.95
CA GLU A 38 2.53 -1.18 -9.00
C GLU A 38 1.50 -0.20 -8.39
N VAL A 39 1.71 0.21 -7.14
CA VAL A 39 0.90 1.24 -6.47
C VAL A 39 1.80 2.43 -6.20
N ILE A 40 1.58 3.53 -6.92
CA ILE A 40 2.51 4.67 -6.99
C ILE A 40 1.95 5.86 -6.21
N ASN A 41 2.71 6.38 -5.26
CA ASN A 41 2.36 7.55 -4.49
C ASN A 41 2.43 8.80 -5.38
N LYS A 42 1.36 9.61 -5.41
CA LYS A 42 1.30 10.80 -6.26
C LYS A 42 2.20 11.93 -5.75
N GLY A 43 2.51 11.99 -4.46
CA GLY A 43 3.32 13.03 -3.85
C GLY A 43 4.81 12.98 -4.20
N ASN A 44 5.38 11.78 -4.34
CA ASN A 44 6.81 11.59 -4.61
C ASN A 44 7.13 10.63 -5.77
N GLY A 45 6.13 9.96 -6.36
CA GLY A 45 6.32 8.99 -7.43
C GLY A 45 6.91 7.65 -6.97
N TYR A 46 6.99 7.39 -5.67
CA TYR A 46 7.53 6.14 -5.12
C TYR A 46 6.49 5.02 -5.14
N CYS A 47 6.98 3.79 -5.24
CA CYS A 47 6.16 2.59 -5.28
C CYS A 47 5.98 1.99 -3.89
N LEU A 48 4.75 1.58 -3.58
CA LEU A 48 4.42 0.78 -2.41
C LEU A 48 5.18 -0.55 -2.48
N THR A 49 5.99 -0.80 -1.46
CA THR A 49 6.99 -1.87 -1.42
C THR A 49 6.75 -2.71 -0.17
N GLY A 50 6.58 -4.01 -0.34
CA GLY A 50 6.66 -4.99 0.75
C GLY A 50 8.09 -5.47 0.86
N PHE A 51 8.76 -5.16 1.97
CA PHE A 51 10.15 -5.57 2.23
C PHE A 51 10.19 -6.98 2.80
N LEU A 52 10.82 -7.89 2.06
CA LEU A 52 10.93 -9.30 2.47
C LEU A 52 11.81 -9.52 3.71
N SER A 53 12.74 -8.60 4.00
CA SER A 53 13.70 -8.73 5.09
C SER A 53 13.07 -8.62 6.48
N ASP A 54 12.01 -7.83 6.62
CA ASP A 54 11.44 -7.42 7.90
C ASP A 54 9.90 -7.31 7.87
N ASN A 55 9.29 -7.65 6.73
CA ASN A 55 7.86 -7.61 6.46
C ASN A 55 7.23 -6.22 6.47
N TRP A 56 8.02 -5.14 6.50
CA TRP A 56 7.45 -3.79 6.48
C TRP A 56 6.89 -3.44 5.11
N VAL A 57 5.88 -2.58 5.11
CA VAL A 57 5.38 -1.94 3.90
C VAL A 57 5.72 -0.45 3.95
N SER A 58 6.29 0.07 2.86
CA SER A 58 6.60 1.49 2.71
C SER A 58 6.62 1.96 1.26
N ALA A 59 6.84 3.25 1.03
CA ALA A 59 7.14 3.81 -0.27
C ALA A 59 8.67 3.83 -0.53
N ALA A 60 9.11 3.30 -1.66
CA ALA A 60 10.51 3.35 -2.10
C ALA A 60 10.60 3.67 -3.60
N PRO A 61 11.77 4.11 -4.11
CA PRO A 61 11.95 4.30 -5.55
C PRO A 61 11.53 3.06 -6.35
N CYS A 62 10.78 3.26 -7.43
CA CYS A 62 10.24 2.17 -8.24
C CYS A 62 11.35 1.37 -8.96
N GLY A 63 11.09 0.08 -9.22
CA GLY A 63 12.01 -0.83 -9.92
C GLY A 63 12.47 -2.04 -9.10
N SER A 64 11.85 -2.31 -7.94
CA SER A 64 12.19 -3.45 -7.07
C SER A 64 11.13 -4.56 -7.13
N THR A 65 11.52 -5.80 -6.83
CA THR A 65 10.62 -6.98 -6.90
C THR A 65 9.49 -6.95 -5.86
N GLY A 66 9.71 -6.32 -4.71
CA GLY A 66 8.69 -6.17 -3.65
C GLY A 66 7.57 -5.18 -3.96
N GLN A 67 7.53 -4.58 -5.16
CA GLN A 67 6.60 -3.50 -5.53
C GLN A 67 5.40 -3.96 -6.38
N TYR A 68 5.34 -5.25 -6.69
CA TYR A 68 4.28 -5.83 -7.48
C TYR A 68 3.23 -6.47 -6.59
N TRP A 69 2.00 -5.99 -6.74
CA TRP A 69 0.85 -6.40 -5.97
C TRP A 69 -0.22 -6.99 -6.89
N ARG A 70 -1.12 -7.77 -6.34
CA ARG A 70 -2.35 -8.22 -7.01
C ARG A 70 -3.53 -8.13 -6.07
N ILE A 71 -4.73 -8.07 -6.66
CA ILE A 71 -5.96 -8.25 -5.90
C ILE A 71 -6.12 -9.74 -5.59
N GLY A 72 -6.25 -10.04 -4.30
CA GLY A 72 -6.45 -11.39 -3.80
C GLY A 72 -7.92 -11.73 -3.61
N SER A 73 -8.22 -12.34 -2.46
CA SER A 73 -9.59 -12.72 -2.10
C SER A 73 -10.50 -11.50 -1.93
N ALA A 74 -11.63 -11.50 -2.63
CA ALA A 74 -12.65 -10.46 -2.54
C ALA A 74 -13.75 -10.82 -1.53
N LYS A 75 -14.18 -9.82 -0.74
CA LYS A 75 -15.31 -9.85 0.20
C LYS A 75 -16.18 -8.61 -0.03
N SER A 76 -17.34 -8.57 0.59
CA SER A 76 -18.23 -7.38 0.54
C SER A 76 -17.57 -6.12 1.09
N ALA A 77 -16.69 -6.25 2.09
CA ALA A 77 -16.01 -5.13 2.74
C ALA A 77 -14.72 -4.67 2.04
N GLY A 78 -14.27 -5.37 0.99
CA GLY A 78 -13.02 -5.07 0.29
C GLY A 78 -12.32 -6.34 -0.20
N SER A 79 -11.08 -6.18 -0.67
CA SER A 79 -10.26 -7.31 -1.11
C SER A 79 -8.91 -7.31 -0.40
N THR A 80 -8.29 -8.49 -0.29
CA THR A 80 -6.88 -8.53 0.12
C THR A 80 -5.98 -7.95 -0.96
N LEU A 81 -4.91 -7.29 -0.53
CA LEU A 81 -3.85 -6.79 -1.41
C LEU A 81 -2.60 -7.65 -1.21
N GLU A 82 -2.30 -8.49 -2.19
CA GLU A 82 -1.27 -9.53 -2.09
C GLU A 82 0.04 -9.07 -2.73
N ASN A 83 1.14 -9.13 -1.98
CA ASN A 83 2.47 -8.93 -2.51
C ASN A 83 2.93 -10.19 -3.26
N THR A 84 3.35 -10.02 -4.50
CA THR A 84 3.72 -11.17 -5.36
C THR A 84 5.11 -11.74 -5.07
N SER A 85 5.94 -11.02 -4.31
CA SER A 85 7.27 -11.49 -3.91
C SER A 85 7.24 -12.34 -2.63
N SER A 86 6.42 -11.97 -1.63
CA SER A 86 6.25 -12.73 -0.38
C SER A 86 5.07 -13.68 -0.39
N TRP A 87 4.14 -13.54 -1.33
CA TRP A 87 2.84 -14.24 -1.31
C TRP A 87 2.03 -13.98 -0.04
N GLN A 88 2.23 -12.79 0.54
CA GLN A 88 1.59 -12.34 1.77
C GLN A 88 0.70 -11.13 1.50
N CYS A 89 -0.26 -10.90 2.39
CA CYS A 89 -1.23 -9.84 2.26
C CYS A 89 -0.82 -8.62 3.09
N MET A 90 -1.12 -7.44 2.56
CA MET A 90 -0.98 -6.20 3.32
C MET A 90 -1.97 -6.19 4.49
N ASN A 91 -1.42 -6.04 5.68
CA ASN A 91 -2.12 -5.89 6.95
C ASN A 91 -1.78 -4.54 7.56
N LEU A 92 -2.79 -3.85 8.04
CA LEU A 92 -2.64 -2.56 8.67
C LEU A 92 -3.26 -2.58 10.07
N ASP A 93 -2.39 -2.63 11.07
CA ASP A 93 -2.75 -2.40 12.46
C ASP A 93 -2.26 -1.00 12.86
N THR A 94 -1.20 -0.89 13.67
CA THR A 94 -0.51 0.39 13.92
C THR A 94 0.30 0.85 12.72
N GLU A 95 0.90 -0.09 12.00
CA GLU A 95 1.79 0.13 10.88
C GLU A 95 1.53 -0.94 9.81
N ALA A 96 1.80 -0.62 8.55
CA ALA A 96 1.58 -1.54 7.45
C ALA A 96 2.68 -2.61 7.39
N LYS A 97 2.27 -3.89 7.35
CA LYS A 97 3.14 -5.05 7.18
C LYS A 97 2.56 -6.03 6.17
N VAL A 98 3.41 -6.88 5.60
CA VAL A 98 2.95 -8.09 4.91
C VAL A 98 2.83 -9.23 5.92
N THR A 99 1.70 -9.92 5.95
CA THR A 99 1.46 -11.08 6.82
C THR A 99 0.73 -12.18 6.08
N ALA A 100 0.56 -13.35 6.69
CA ALA A 100 -0.24 -14.42 6.10
C ALA A 100 -1.63 -13.92 5.71
N CYS A 101 -2.06 -14.27 4.50
CA CYS A 101 -3.33 -13.81 3.96
C CYS A 101 -4.53 -14.33 4.75
N ASN A 102 -5.34 -13.41 5.23
CA ASN A 102 -6.56 -13.69 5.98
C ASN A 102 -7.68 -12.73 5.55
N ALA A 103 -8.49 -13.15 4.59
CA ALA A 103 -9.63 -12.39 4.09
C ALA A 103 -10.82 -12.30 5.07
N SER A 104 -10.70 -12.89 6.27
CA SER A 104 -11.63 -12.69 7.38
C SER A 104 -11.17 -11.57 8.32
N SER A 105 -9.94 -11.06 8.17
CA SER A 105 -9.42 -9.94 8.94
C SER A 105 -9.76 -8.62 8.27
N SER A 106 -10.49 -7.75 8.95
CA SER A 106 -10.80 -6.41 8.43
C SER A 106 -9.56 -5.55 8.21
N SER A 107 -8.48 -5.78 8.96
CA SER A 107 -7.18 -5.10 8.79
C SER A 107 -6.44 -5.47 7.49
N GLN A 108 -6.93 -6.47 6.75
CA GLN A 108 -6.40 -6.88 5.45
C GLN A 108 -7.38 -6.63 4.29
N LEU A 109 -8.54 -6.01 4.54
CA LEU A 109 -9.52 -5.71 3.51
C LEU A 109 -9.38 -4.26 3.06
N TRP A 110 -9.00 -4.09 1.79
CA TRP A 110 -8.75 -2.80 1.18
C TRP A 110 -9.84 -2.48 0.16
N SER A 111 -10.25 -1.21 0.14
CA SER A 111 -11.16 -0.66 -0.86
C SER A 111 -10.59 0.63 -1.41
N TYR A 112 -10.91 0.93 -2.66
CA TYR A 112 -10.61 2.23 -3.25
C TYR A 112 -11.70 3.22 -2.84
N ALA A 113 -11.31 4.47 -2.58
CA ALA A 113 -12.28 5.54 -2.49
C ALA A 113 -12.98 5.67 -3.85
N SER A 114 -14.31 5.56 -3.88
CA SER A 114 -15.07 5.87 -5.08
C SER A 114 -14.85 7.34 -5.43
N LYS A 115 -14.56 7.65 -6.69
CA LYS A 115 -14.75 9.02 -7.18
C LYS A 115 -16.23 9.34 -7.04
N GLY A 116 -16.56 10.24 -6.11
CA GLY A 116 -17.88 10.85 -6.01
C GLY A 116 -18.20 11.67 -7.26
#